data_AF-A0A443S3B7-F1
#
_entry.id   AF-A0A443S3B7-F1
#
_cell.length_a   1.000
_cell.length_b   1.000
_cell.length_c   1.000
_cell.angle_alpha   90.00
_cell.angle_beta   90.00
_cell.angle_gamma   90.00
#
_symmetry.space_group_name_H-M   'P 1'
#
loop_
_entity.id
_entity.type
_entity.pdbx_description
1 polymer ?
#
loop_
_entity_poly.entity_id
_entity_poly.type
_entity_poly.pdbx_seq_one_letter_code
_entity_poly.pdbx_strand_id
1 'polypeptide(L)'
;MQEESRALLENSAYVPGDSGDGTPILPRKQTVLESLSSVLENCALLSDVILRLPMISKRLLFENNKWFVGTHWCISFTNSTGLIDDTTHRLLNLVAQELDIIPKDKNYYNPFDEQRNADSKAKFADFKDEKKTADKQKKRKISKGPKLSKRIEL
;
A
#
# COMPACT_ATOMS: atom_id res chain seq x y z
N MET A 1 5.49 -25.89 6.01
CA MET A 1 4.16 -25.32 5.70
C MET A 1 4.14 -24.53 4.40
N GLN A 2 4.56 -23.26 4.32
CA GLN A 2 4.44 -22.49 3.06
C GLN A 2 5.31 -23.03 1.91
N GLU A 3 6.53 -23.52 2.22
CA GLU A 3 7.45 -24.07 1.20
C GLU A 3 7.00 -25.44 0.66
N GLU A 4 6.35 -26.27 1.49
CA GLU A 4 5.79 -27.55 1.07
C GLU A 4 4.55 -27.37 0.20
N SER A 5 3.61 -26.50 0.61
CA SER A 5 2.42 -26.19 -0.19
C SER A 5 2.80 -25.57 -1.54
N ARG A 6 3.82 -24.69 -1.55
CA ARG A 6 4.39 -24.15 -2.79
C ARG A 6 4.98 -25.26 -3.68
N ALA A 7 5.84 -26.11 -3.12
CA ALA A 7 6.45 -27.19 -3.90
C ALA A 7 5.39 -28.15 -4.46
N LEU A 8 4.32 -28.42 -3.72
CA LEU A 8 3.20 -29.24 -4.19
C LEU A 8 2.47 -28.57 -5.36
N LEU A 9 2.21 -27.26 -5.29
CA LEU A 9 1.59 -26.51 -6.37
C LEU A 9 2.47 -26.46 -7.63
N GLU A 10 3.76 -26.16 -7.48
CA GLU A 10 4.72 -26.12 -8.59
C GLU A 10 4.89 -27.50 -9.27
N ASN A 11 4.85 -28.59 -8.49
CA ASN A 11 4.90 -29.95 -9.03
C ASN A 11 3.54 -30.49 -9.49
N SER A 12 2.46 -29.74 -9.27
CA SER A 12 1.14 -30.10 -9.74
C SER A 12 0.93 -29.59 -11.18
N ALA A 13 -0.03 -30.18 -11.89
CA ALA A 13 -0.45 -29.69 -13.21
C ALA A 13 -1.41 -28.49 -13.12
N TYR A 14 -1.50 -27.83 -11.96
CA TYR A 14 -2.38 -26.69 -11.78
C TYR A 14 -1.76 -25.43 -12.41
N VAL A 15 -2.52 -24.78 -13.29
CA VAL A 15 -2.15 -23.50 -13.90
C VAL A 15 -3.19 -22.46 -13.44
N PRO A 16 -2.76 -21.41 -12.73
CA PRO A 16 -3.63 -20.29 -12.36
C PRO A 16 -4.16 -19.57 -13.60
N GLY A 17 -5.40 -19.09 -13.52
CA GLY A 17 -6.01 -18.27 -14.56
C GLY A 17 -7.53 -18.38 -14.60
N ASP A 18 -8.10 -17.80 -15.66
CA ASP A 18 -9.52 -17.83 -15.98
C ASP A 18 -9.81 -18.97 -16.97
N SER A 19 -10.96 -19.63 -16.80
CA SER A 19 -11.47 -20.67 -17.71
C SER A 19 -11.95 -20.10 -19.06
N GLY A 20 -11.90 -18.77 -19.22
CA GLY A 20 -12.29 -18.03 -20.43
C GLY A 20 -13.72 -17.48 -20.38
N ASP A 21 -14.48 -17.85 -19.35
CA ASP A 21 -15.84 -17.38 -19.04
C ASP A 21 -15.88 -16.37 -17.88
N GLY A 22 -14.72 -15.93 -17.39
CA GLY A 22 -14.58 -15.07 -16.22
C GLY A 22 -14.53 -15.83 -14.90
N THR A 23 -14.53 -17.16 -14.90
CA THR A 23 -14.45 -17.99 -13.69
C THR A 23 -13.03 -18.51 -13.42
N PRO A 24 -12.51 -18.33 -12.20
CA PRO A 24 -11.17 -18.78 -11.86
C PRO A 24 -11.08 -20.32 -11.86
N ILE A 25 -9.98 -20.84 -12.42
CA ILE A 25 -9.74 -22.27 -12.50
C ILE A 25 -9.40 -22.82 -11.11
N LEU A 26 -10.14 -23.84 -10.67
CA LEU A 26 -9.90 -24.55 -9.41
C LEU A 26 -9.22 -25.92 -9.64
N PRO A 27 -8.25 -26.31 -8.77
CA PRO A 27 -7.68 -27.65 -8.81
C PRO A 27 -8.74 -28.74 -8.55
N ARG A 28 -8.69 -29.84 -9.31
CA ARG A 28 -9.58 -31.01 -9.10
C ARG A 28 -9.18 -31.88 -7.93
N LYS A 29 -7.88 -31.90 -7.57
CA LYS A 29 -7.36 -32.73 -6.49
C LYS A 29 -7.46 -31.95 -5.17
N GLN A 30 -8.10 -32.56 -4.17
CA GLN A 30 -8.32 -31.95 -2.85
C GLN A 30 -7.01 -31.48 -2.19
N THR A 31 -5.93 -32.27 -2.27
CA THR A 31 -4.63 -31.92 -1.68
C THR A 31 -4.01 -30.67 -2.31
N VAL A 32 -4.21 -30.48 -3.62
CA VAL A 32 -3.74 -29.29 -4.35
C VAL A 32 -4.60 -28.08 -3.99
N LEU A 33 -5.91 -28.27 -3.84
CA LEU A 33 -6.84 -27.22 -3.40
C LEU A 33 -6.52 -26.73 -1.98
N GLU A 34 -6.24 -27.64 -1.04
CA GLU A 34 -5.84 -27.28 0.32
C GLU A 34 -4.50 -26.53 0.35
N SER A 35 -3.54 -26.98 -0.47
CA SER A 35 -2.25 -26.30 -0.63
C SER A 35 -2.42 -24.90 -1.22
N LEU A 36 -3.35 -24.75 -2.18
CA LEU A 36 -3.71 -23.46 -2.77
C LEU A 36 -4.31 -22.53 -1.72
N SER A 37 -5.32 -22.97 -0.95
CA SER A 37 -5.93 -22.18 0.13
C SER A 37 -4.87 -21.72 1.13
N SER A 38 -4.00 -22.65 1.55
CA SER A 38 -2.90 -22.35 2.47
C SER A 38 -1.96 -21.29 1.91
N VAL A 39 -1.59 -21.34 0.62
CA VAL A 39 -0.74 -20.31 0.01
C VAL A 39 -1.46 -18.96 -0.04
N LEU A 40 -2.72 -18.92 -0.48
CA LEU A 40 -3.49 -17.68 -0.59
C LEU A 40 -3.65 -16.99 0.77
N GLU A 41 -4.07 -17.74 1.80
CA GLU A 41 -4.26 -17.23 3.16
C GLU A 41 -2.95 -16.75 3.78
N ASN A 42 -1.87 -17.53 3.65
CA ASN A 42 -0.56 -17.13 4.14
C ASN A 42 -0.04 -15.89 3.40
N CYS A 43 -0.35 -15.73 2.11
CA CYS A 43 0.03 -14.54 1.35
C CYS A 43 -0.69 -13.29 1.86
N ALA A 44 -2.00 -13.40 2.08
CA ALA A 44 -2.80 -12.30 2.61
C ALA A 44 -2.34 -11.91 4.02
N LEU A 45 -2.10 -12.89 4.90
CA LEU A 45 -1.59 -12.65 6.24
C LEU A 45 -0.21 -11.97 6.23
N LEU A 46 0.74 -12.50 5.45
CA LEU A 46 2.07 -11.91 5.33
C LEU A 46 1.99 -10.47 4.83
N SER A 47 1.08 -10.20 3.90
CA SER A 47 0.87 -8.88 3.33
C SER A 47 0.36 -7.86 4.35
N ASP A 48 -0.58 -8.25 5.20
CA ASP A 48 -1.04 -7.42 6.32
C ASP A 48 0.10 -7.12 7.31
N VAL A 49 0.94 -8.13 7.63
CA VAL A 49 2.12 -7.95 8.48
C VAL A 49 3.14 -6.98 7.86
N ILE A 50 3.40 -7.09 6.56
CA ILE A 50 4.34 -6.19 5.86
C ILE A 50 3.86 -4.75 5.92
N LEU A 51 2.57 -4.48 5.68
CA LEU A 51 2.07 -3.11 5.72
C LEU A 51 2.06 -2.51 7.13
N ARG A 52 1.80 -3.32 8.17
CA ARG A 52 1.82 -2.84 9.56
C ARG A 52 3.24 -2.61 10.08
N LEU A 53 4.20 -3.42 9.64
CA LEU A 53 5.59 -3.38 10.11
C LEU A 53 6.58 -3.21 8.93
N PRO A 54 6.45 -2.17 8.10
CA PRO A 54 7.16 -2.07 6.83
C PRO A 54 8.68 -2.04 7.00
N MET A 55 9.18 -1.35 8.03
CA MET A 55 10.61 -1.24 8.30
C MET A 55 11.24 -2.59 8.69
N ILE A 56 10.59 -3.33 9.59
CA ILE A 56 11.09 -4.61 10.09
C ILE A 56 10.99 -5.65 8.98
N SER A 57 9.83 -5.75 8.35
CA SER A 57 9.56 -6.74 7.31
C SER A 57 10.48 -6.54 6.09
N LYS A 58 10.67 -5.30 5.63
CA LYS A 58 11.62 -5.02 4.54
C LYS A 58 13.03 -5.48 4.88
N ARG A 59 13.52 -5.10 6.06
CA ARG A 59 14.87 -5.47 6.51
C ARG A 59 15.05 -6.99 6.49
N LEU A 60 14.12 -7.73 7.09
CA LEU A 60 14.18 -9.19 7.15
C LEU A 60 14.13 -9.84 5.76
N LEU A 61 13.28 -9.32 4.88
CA LEU A 61 13.16 -9.83 3.51
C LEU A 61 14.43 -9.54 2.70
N PHE A 62 14.99 -8.33 2.76
CA PHE A 62 16.20 -7.97 2.01
C PHE A 62 17.47 -8.63 2.56
N GLU A 63 17.55 -8.90 3.87
CA GLU A 63 18.65 -9.67 4.46
C GLU A 63 18.62 -11.15 4.03
N ASN A 64 17.44 -11.69 3.68
CA ASN A 64 17.27 -13.07 3.26
C ASN A 64 16.62 -13.17 1.86
N ASN A 65 17.47 -13.27 0.83
CA ASN A 65 17.02 -13.36 -0.56
C ASN A 65 16.01 -14.51 -0.81
N LYS A 66 16.12 -15.63 -0.09
CA LYS A 66 15.15 -16.74 -0.21
C LYS A 66 13.74 -16.29 0.20
N TRP A 67 13.65 -15.52 1.28
CA TRP A 67 12.38 -14.99 1.77
C TRP A 67 11.82 -13.94 0.82
N PHE A 68 12.65 -13.00 0.34
CA PHE A 68 12.22 -12.00 -0.64
C PHE A 68 11.67 -12.64 -1.92
N VAL A 69 12.39 -13.60 -2.50
CA VAL A 69 11.94 -14.33 -3.70
C VAL A 69 10.66 -15.13 -3.42
N GLY A 70 10.54 -15.75 -2.24
CA GLY A 70 9.32 -16.44 -1.82
C GLY A 70 8.11 -15.51 -1.71
N THR A 71 8.29 -14.33 -1.11
CA THR A 71 7.25 -13.31 -1.01
C THR A 71 6.86 -12.77 -2.39
N HIS A 72 7.83 -12.47 -3.25
CA HIS A 72 7.57 -12.03 -4.62
C HIS A 72 6.76 -13.06 -5.41
N TRP A 73 7.17 -14.34 -5.33
CA TRP A 73 6.44 -15.44 -5.96
C TRP A 73 5.02 -15.54 -5.41
N CYS A 74 4.86 -15.49 -4.08
CA CYS A 74 3.56 -15.59 -3.43
C CYS A 74 2.59 -14.51 -3.93
N ILE A 75 3.04 -13.24 -3.95
CA ILE A 75 2.23 -12.10 -4.41
C ILE A 75 1.84 -12.27 -5.88
N SER A 76 2.80 -12.61 -6.73
CA SER A 76 2.58 -12.78 -8.18
C SER A 76 1.63 -13.94 -8.47
N PHE A 77 1.87 -15.09 -7.83
CA PHE A 77 1.05 -16.29 -7.96
C PHE A 77 -0.38 -16.00 -7.51
N THR A 78 -0.56 -15.44 -6.31
CA THR A 78 -1.87 -15.14 -5.74
C THR A 78 -2.69 -14.21 -6.64
N ASN A 79 -2.07 -13.15 -7.17
CA ASN A 79 -2.72 -12.24 -8.12
C ASN A 79 -3.12 -12.93 -9.43
N SER A 80 -2.37 -13.95 -9.88
CA SER A 80 -2.69 -14.67 -11.13
C SER A 80 -3.86 -15.66 -11.00
N THR A 81 -4.26 -16.03 -9.78
CA THR A 81 -5.31 -17.04 -9.56
C THR A 81 -6.73 -16.55 -9.86
N GLY A 82 -7.00 -15.24 -9.71
CA GLY A 82 -8.35 -14.70 -9.75
C GLY A 82 -9.28 -15.17 -8.62
N LEU A 83 -8.73 -15.81 -7.57
CA LEU A 83 -9.50 -16.37 -6.45
C LEU A 83 -9.62 -15.43 -5.24
N ILE A 84 -8.92 -14.30 -5.27
CA ILE A 84 -8.92 -13.32 -4.20
C ILE A 84 -9.97 -12.24 -4.47
N ASP A 85 -10.51 -11.65 -3.40
CA ASP A 85 -11.42 -10.52 -3.50
C ASP A 85 -10.67 -9.21 -3.81
N ASP A 86 -11.42 -8.19 -4.24
CA ASP A 86 -10.86 -6.86 -4.56
C ASP A 86 -10.09 -6.24 -3.40
N THR A 87 -10.49 -6.51 -2.14
CA THR A 87 -9.82 -5.98 -0.96
C THR A 87 -8.43 -6.58 -0.83
N THR A 88 -8.33 -7.91 -0.93
CA THR A 88 -7.03 -8.61 -0.87
C THR A 88 -6.17 -8.23 -2.07
N HIS A 89 -6.74 -8.08 -3.26
CA HIS A 89 -5.98 -7.64 -4.43
C HIS A 89 -5.34 -6.24 -4.22
N ARG A 90 -6.09 -5.28 -3.66
CA ARG A 90 -5.57 -3.96 -3.29
C ARG A 90 -4.48 -4.05 -2.22
N LEU A 91 -4.66 -4.92 -1.22
CA LEU A 91 -3.67 -5.18 -0.18
C LEU A 91 -2.35 -5.68 -0.79
N LEU A 92 -2.41 -6.67 -1.68
CA LEU A 92 -1.24 -7.21 -2.37
C LEU A 92 -0.54 -6.17 -3.26
N ASN A 93 -1.31 -5.32 -3.96
CA ASN A 93 -0.76 -4.22 -4.76
C ASN A 93 0.00 -3.22 -3.87
N LEU A 94 -0.58 -2.82 -2.73
CA LEU A 94 0.10 -1.93 -1.78
C LEU A 94 1.40 -2.54 -1.25
N VAL A 95 1.41 -3.84 -0.94
CA VAL A 95 2.63 -4.53 -0.49
C VAL A 95 3.68 -4.62 -1.58
N ALA A 96 3.28 -4.92 -2.82
CA ALA A 96 4.19 -4.95 -3.95
C ALA A 96 4.85 -3.58 -4.20
N GLN A 97 4.07 -2.50 -4.05
CA GLN A 97 4.60 -1.14 -4.06
C GLN A 97 5.51 -0.90 -2.85
N GLU A 98 5.09 -1.27 -1.64
CA GLU A 98 5.88 -1.08 -0.42
C GLU A 98 7.26 -1.73 -0.57
N LEU A 99 7.33 -2.98 -0.99
CA LEU A 99 8.55 -3.76 -1.19
C LEU A 99 9.36 -3.38 -2.44
N ASP A 100 8.92 -2.39 -3.21
CA ASP A 100 9.57 -1.96 -4.47
C ASP A 100 9.66 -3.09 -5.51
N ILE A 101 8.71 -4.03 -5.49
CA ILE A 101 8.52 -5.06 -6.51
C ILE A 101 7.93 -4.44 -7.78
N ILE A 102 7.00 -3.52 -7.61
CA ILE A 102 6.43 -2.69 -8.67
C ILE A 102 6.68 -1.21 -8.37
N PRO A 103 6.68 -0.33 -9.39
CA PRO A 103 6.80 1.10 -9.17
C PRO A 103 5.68 1.62 -8.26
N LYS A 104 6.05 2.47 -7.29
CA LYS A 104 5.09 3.16 -6.44
C LYS A 104 4.30 4.18 -7.25
N ASP A 105 2.99 4.20 -7.06
CA ASP A 105 2.13 5.22 -7.62
C ASP A 105 2.45 6.59 -7.00
N LYS A 106 2.22 7.67 -7.75
CA LYS A 106 2.42 9.05 -7.25
C LYS A 106 1.62 9.35 -5.98
N ASN A 107 0.48 8.68 -5.83
CA ASN A 107 -0.43 8.82 -4.69
C ASN A 107 -0.32 7.63 -3.72
N TYR A 108 0.76 6.84 -3.80
CA TYR A 108 0.98 5.71 -2.91
C TYR A 108 0.95 6.14 -1.44
N TYR A 109 0.14 5.45 -0.66
CA TYR A 109 -0.08 5.72 0.75
C TYR A 109 -0.32 4.41 1.49
N ASN A 110 0.51 4.11 2.49
CA ASN A 110 0.30 2.98 3.38
C ASN A 110 -0.56 3.43 4.59
N PRO A 111 -1.80 2.95 4.75
CA PRO A 111 -2.68 3.34 5.85
C PRO A 111 -2.14 2.96 7.24
N PHE A 112 -1.27 1.95 7.33
CA PHE A 112 -0.82 1.37 8.59
C PHE A 112 0.50 1.93 9.10
N ASP A 113 1.18 2.78 8.32
CA ASP A 113 2.44 3.40 8.72
C ASP A 113 2.17 4.64 9.59
N GLU A 114 1.84 4.43 10.86
CA GLU A 114 1.48 5.50 11.80
C GLU A 114 2.56 6.58 11.95
N GLN A 115 3.84 6.21 11.89
CA GLN A 115 4.97 7.12 12.02
C GLN A 115 5.04 8.07 10.80
N ARG A 116 4.98 7.51 9.59
CA ARG A 116 4.94 8.30 8.35
C ARG A 116 3.62 9.06 8.19
N ASN A 117 2.54 8.55 8.77
CA ASN A 117 1.22 9.19 8.79
C ASN A 117 1.17 10.39 9.74
N ALA A 118 1.86 10.32 10.89
CA ALA A 118 2.04 11.46 11.78
C ALA A 118 2.85 12.57 11.10
N ASP A 119 3.97 12.21 10.45
CA ASP A 119 4.82 13.15 9.72
C ASP A 119 4.11 13.77 8.51
N SER A 120 3.30 12.98 7.80
CA SER A 120 2.49 13.47 6.68
C SER A 120 1.39 14.42 7.16
N LYS A 121 0.65 14.05 8.22
CA LYS A 121 -0.38 14.92 8.82
C LYS A 121 0.20 16.23 9.37
N ALA A 122 1.39 16.19 9.99
CA ALA A 122 2.10 17.38 10.44
C ALA A 122 2.46 18.31 9.27
N LYS A 123 3.03 17.76 8.19
CA LYS A 123 3.34 18.53 6.97
C LYS A 123 2.09 19.13 6.33
N PHE A 124 0.97 18.40 6.26
CA PHE A 124 -0.29 18.92 5.72
C PHE A 124 -0.93 19.99 6.62
N ALA A 125 -0.69 19.97 7.94
CA ALA A 125 -1.11 21.02 8.86
C ALA A 125 -0.30 22.31 8.63
N ASP A 126 1.03 22.20 8.47
CA ASP A 126 1.90 23.34 8.17
C ASP A 126 1.52 24.04 6.86
N PHE A 127 1.20 23.28 5.81
CA PHE A 127 0.70 23.84 4.53
C PHE A 127 -0.64 24.60 4.67
N LYS A 128 -1.51 24.19 5.60
CA LYS A 128 -2.78 24.89 5.86
C LYS A 128 -2.57 26.20 6.62
N ASP A 129 -1.63 26.22 7.56
CA ASP A 129 -1.30 27.43 8.32
C ASP A 129 -0.49 28.44 7.48
N GLU A 130 0.35 27.98 6.56
CA GLU A 130 1.07 28.83 5.60
C GLU A 130 0.10 29.52 4.60
N LYS A 131 -0.92 28.81 4.11
CA LYS A 131 -2.00 29.43 3.29
C LYS A 131 -2.84 30.44 4.07
N LYS A 132 -3.19 30.15 5.33
CA LYS A 132 -3.96 31.08 6.18
C LYS A 132 -3.18 32.34 6.54
N THR A 133 -1.87 32.23 6.76
CA THR A 133 -0.99 33.37 7.05
C THR A 133 -0.72 34.22 5.81
N ALA A 134 -0.54 33.61 4.64
CA ALA A 134 -0.40 34.32 3.35
C ALA A 134 -1.66 35.13 2.98
N ASP A 135 -2.87 34.58 3.18
CA ASP A 135 -4.12 35.29 2.92
C ASP A 135 -4.38 36.44 3.92
N LYS A 136 -4.00 36.27 5.20
CA LYS A 136 -4.03 37.35 6.19
C LYS A 136 -3.05 38.49 5.84
N GLN A 137 -1.87 38.16 5.32
CA GLN A 137 -0.88 39.17 4.90
C GLN A 137 -1.30 39.92 3.62
N LYS A 138 -1.95 39.25 2.66
CA LYS A 138 -2.51 39.93 1.46
C LYS A 138 -3.62 40.92 1.82
N LYS A 139 -4.51 40.58 2.78
CA LYS A 139 -5.54 41.52 3.28
C LYS A 139 -4.96 42.74 4.02
N ARG A 140 -3.84 42.59 4.72
CA ARG A 140 -3.17 43.72 5.41
C ARG A 140 -2.45 44.69 4.48
N LYS A 141 -2.01 44.25 3.30
CA LYS A 141 -1.32 45.12 2.32
C LYS A 141 -2.26 46.06 1.56
N ILE A 142 -3.57 45.84 1.59
CA ILE A 142 -4.57 46.64 0.84
C ILE A 142 -5.12 47.84 1.64
N SER A 143 -4.80 47.96 2.94
CA SER A 143 -5.30 49.05 3.79
C SER A 143 -4.25 50.13 4.04
N LYS A 144 -4.05 51.04 3.08
CA LYS A 144 -3.47 52.38 3.33
C LYS A 144 -4.02 53.41 2.33
N GLY A 145 -5.22 53.90 2.58
CA GLY A 145 -5.68 55.20 2.07
C GLY A 145 -5.31 56.33 3.04
N PRO A 146 -5.08 57.57 2.56
CA PRO A 146 -4.73 58.69 3.43
C PRO A 146 -5.85 58.97 4.43
N LYS A 147 -5.49 59.07 5.72
CA LYS A 147 -6.41 59.49 6.79
C LYS A 147 -6.27 61.00 6.98
N LEU A 148 -7.36 61.74 6.76
CA LEU A 148 -7.43 63.15 7.15
C LEU A 148 -7.24 63.26 8.67
N SER A 149 -6.14 63.86 9.11
CA SER A 149 -6.03 64.39 10.46
C SER A 149 -6.87 65.67 10.52
N LYS A 150 -7.90 65.72 11.38
CA LYS A 150 -8.60 66.97 11.66
C LYS A 150 -7.66 67.89 12.44
N ARG A 151 -7.26 68.98 11.80
CA ARG A 151 -6.61 70.12 12.44
C ARG A 151 -7.62 70.76 13.40
N ILE A 152 -7.26 70.82 14.68
CA ILE A 152 -7.99 71.58 15.71
C ILE A 152 -7.34 72.96 15.71
N GLU A 153 -8.08 74.00 15.33
CA GLU A 153 -7.71 75.39 15.61
C GLU A 153 -8.58 75.92 16.75
N LEU A 154 -7.96 76.76 17.59
CA LEU A 154 -8.47 77.30 18.86
C LEU A 154 -9.73 78.15 18.71
#